data_AF-A0AAW0IU38-F1
#
_entry.id   AF-A0AAW0IU38-F1
#
_cell.length_a   1.000
_cell.length_b   1.000
_cell.length_c   1.000
_cell.angle_alpha   90.00
_cell.angle_beta   90.00
_cell.angle_gamma   90.00
#
_symmetry.space_group_name_H-M   'P 1'
#
loop_
_entity.id
_entity.type
_entity.pdbx_description
1 polymer ?
#
loop_
_entity_poly.entity_id
_entity_poly.type
_entity_poly.pdbx_seq_one_letter_code
_entity_poly.pdbx_strand_id
1 'polypeptide(L)'
;MPRPKTLRLQRQPKCYPRLHKSAPRRNKLDHYAIIKFPLTTKSAMKKIEDNTLVFIVFIKANKHQIKQAVKEKQACVPLAPHYDALDVANKIGII
;
A
#
# COMPACT_ATOMS: atom_id res chain seq x y z
N MET A 1 52.50 3.30 -14.57
CA MET A 1 52.26 2.06 -13.80
C MET A 1 50.83 2.06 -13.25
N PRO A 2 50.02 1.02 -13.52
CA PRO A 2 48.64 0.94 -13.01
C PRO A 2 48.61 0.59 -11.51
N ARG A 3 47.66 1.18 -10.78
CA ARG A 3 47.54 1.03 -9.32
C ARG A 3 47.13 -0.41 -8.94
N PRO A 4 47.85 -1.09 -8.02
CA PRO A 4 47.50 -2.43 -7.60
C PRO A 4 46.19 -2.45 -6.80
N LYS A 5 45.41 -3.52 -6.99
CA LYS A 5 44.15 -3.72 -6.26
C LYS A 5 44.47 -4.05 -4.81
N THR A 6 43.85 -3.30 -3.90
CA THR A 6 43.98 -3.45 -2.45
C THR A 6 42.69 -4.00 -1.87
N LEU A 7 42.79 -4.67 -0.72
CA LEU A 7 41.64 -5.18 0.02
C LEU A 7 40.77 -4.01 0.50
N ARG A 8 39.48 -4.00 0.11
CA ARG A 8 38.49 -3.07 0.63
C ARG A 8 37.62 -3.78 1.67
N LEU A 9 37.90 -3.52 2.94
CA LEU A 9 37.10 -4.06 4.04
C LEU A 9 35.71 -3.42 4.06
N GLN A 10 34.69 -4.23 4.37
CA GLN A 10 33.35 -3.73 4.60
C GLN A 10 33.32 -2.87 5.87
N ARG A 11 32.52 -1.80 5.85
CA ARG A 11 32.39 -0.90 7.00
C ARG A 11 31.63 -1.60 8.13
N GLN A 12 32.31 -1.84 9.26
CA GLN A 12 31.69 -2.26 10.52
C GLN A 12 31.77 -1.11 11.53
N PRO A 13 30.74 -0.26 11.64
CA PRO A 13 30.76 0.86 12.58
C PRO A 13 30.59 0.35 14.02
N LYS A 14 31.58 0.61 14.88
CA LYS A 14 31.48 0.44 16.33
C LYS A 14 30.58 1.54 16.90
N CYS A 15 29.29 1.28 16.85
CA CYS A 15 28.19 1.93 17.57
C CYS A 15 28.34 3.42 17.92
N TYR A 16 28.01 4.28 16.96
CA TYR A 16 27.02 5.34 17.18
C TYR A 16 26.19 5.45 15.88
N PRO A 17 24.91 5.05 15.87
CA PRO A 17 24.06 5.43 14.75
C PRO A 17 24.10 6.96 14.67
N ARG A 18 24.50 7.52 13.51
CA ARG A 18 24.45 8.97 13.23
C ARG A 18 23.19 9.53 13.88
N LEU A 19 23.29 10.50 14.80
CA LEU A 19 22.21 10.90 15.73
C LEU A 19 20.80 11.00 15.10
N HIS A 20 20.69 11.29 13.80
CA HIS A 20 19.45 11.24 13.01
C HIS A 20 18.87 9.85 12.66
N LYS A 21 19.50 8.76 13.10
CA LYS A 21 19.14 7.36 12.81
C LYS A 21 19.17 6.48 14.07
N SER A 22 19.12 7.09 15.25
CA SER A 22 19.04 6.38 16.54
C SER A 22 17.83 5.46 16.61
N ALA A 23 16.73 5.82 15.93
CA ALA A 23 15.54 5.00 15.77
C ALA A 23 15.29 4.64 14.29
N PRO A 24 14.74 3.45 13.99
CA PRO A 24 14.27 3.11 12.66
C PRO A 24 13.17 4.08 12.24
N ARG A 25 13.23 4.57 11.00
CA ARG A 25 12.18 5.43 10.45
C ARG A 25 10.90 4.61 10.27
N ARG A 26 9.77 5.18 10.69
CA ARG A 26 8.45 4.62 10.37
C ARG A 26 8.13 4.85 8.90
N ASN A 27 7.44 3.90 8.29
CA ASN A 27 6.89 4.07 6.96
C ASN A 27 5.82 5.16 7.02
N LYS A 28 5.90 6.15 6.12
CA LYS A 28 4.94 7.28 6.10
C LYS A 28 3.66 6.96 5.32
N LEU A 29 3.67 5.90 4.53
CA LEU A 29 2.55 5.45 3.71
C LEU A 29 1.90 4.22 4.35
N ASP A 30 1.14 4.47 5.42
CA ASP A 30 0.34 3.43 6.05
C ASP A 30 -0.90 3.09 5.20
N HIS A 31 -1.49 1.92 5.40
CA HIS A 31 -2.65 1.44 4.63
C HIS A 31 -3.86 2.41 4.68
N TYR A 32 -4.05 3.09 5.81
CA TYR A 32 -5.07 4.12 5.99
C TYR A 32 -4.74 5.43 5.25
N ALA A 33 -3.45 5.74 5.04
CA ALA A 33 -3.04 6.91 4.28
C ALA A 33 -3.12 6.66 2.76
N ILE A 34 -2.99 5.39 2.34
CA ILE A 34 -3.08 4.97 0.94
C ILE A 34 -4.53 5.05 0.45
N ILE A 35 -5.47 4.41 1.15
CA ILE A 35 -6.90 4.38 0.78
C ILE A 35 -7.66 5.37 1.66
N LYS A 36 -8.20 6.43 1.06
CA LYS A 36 -8.89 7.50 1.78
C LYS A 36 -10.36 7.20 2.01
N PHE A 37 -11.13 7.16 0.93
CA PHE A 37 -12.57 6.92 0.97
C PHE A 37 -13.06 6.22 -0.31
N PRO A 38 -14.11 5.41 -0.20
CA PRO A 38 -14.79 4.85 -1.37
C PRO A 38 -15.51 5.96 -2.14
N LEU A 39 -15.63 5.80 -3.45
CA LEU A 39 -16.37 6.72 -4.30
C LEU A 39 -17.84 6.29 -4.37
N THR A 40 -18.74 7.14 -3.89
CA THR A 40 -20.19 6.88 -3.78
C THR A 40 -21.02 7.53 -4.88
N THR A 41 -20.43 7.80 -6.04
CA THR A 41 -21.18 8.41 -7.16
C THR A 41 -22.13 7.39 -7.80
N LYS A 42 -23.22 7.85 -8.43
CA LYS A 42 -24.18 6.97 -9.11
C LYS A 42 -23.51 6.00 -10.11
N SER A 43 -22.52 6.50 -10.85
CA SER A 43 -21.75 5.68 -11.79
C SER A 43 -20.79 4.71 -11.10
N ALA A 44 -20.29 5.04 -9.91
CA ALA A 44 -19.48 4.13 -9.10
C ALA A 44 -20.34 3.05 -8.45
N MET A 45 -21.51 3.41 -7.92
CA MET A 45 -22.49 2.46 -7.37
C MET A 45 -22.90 1.40 -8.39
N LYS A 46 -23.15 1.82 -9.65
CA LYS A 46 -23.43 0.89 -10.74
C LYS A 46 -22.29 -0.11 -11.00
N LYS A 47 -21.03 0.31 -10.82
CA LYS A 47 -19.87 -0.59 -10.98
C LYS A 47 -19.72 -1.60 -9.85
N ILE A 48 -20.36 -1.36 -8.70
CA ILE A 48 -20.40 -2.33 -7.60
C ILE A 48 -21.28 -3.53 -7.99
N GLU A 49 -22.34 -3.30 -8.78
CA GLU A 49 -23.15 -4.38 -9.36
C GLU A 49 -22.30 -5.26 -10.30
N ASP A 50 -21.35 -4.66 -11.02
CA ASP A 50 -20.34 -5.33 -11.85
C ASP A 50 -19.10 -5.81 -11.05
N ASN A 51 -19.26 -6.16 -9.77
CA ASN A 51 -18.22 -6.66 -8.87
C ASN A 51 -16.94 -5.79 -8.73
N THR A 52 -17.04 -4.49 -8.99
CA THR A 52 -15.90 -3.56 -8.98
C THR A 52 -16.09 -2.44 -7.96
N LEU A 53 -15.16 -2.33 -6.99
CA LEU A 53 -15.13 -1.24 -6.02
C LEU A 53 -14.26 -0.06 -6.51
N VAL A 54 -14.75 1.16 -6.33
CA VAL A 54 -14.05 2.38 -6.72
C VAL A 54 -13.59 3.14 -5.48
N PHE A 55 -12.28 3.43 -5.39
CA PHE A 55 -11.67 4.12 -4.27
C PHE A 55 -10.91 5.36 -4.71
N ILE A 56 -10.88 6.37 -3.85
CA ILE A 56 -9.97 7.51 -3.97
C ILE A 56 -8.70 7.22 -3.19
N VAL A 57 -7.57 7.31 -3.90
CA VAL A 57 -6.26 6.87 -3.43
C VAL A 57 -5.29 8.05 -3.37
N PHE A 58 -4.25 7.94 -2.54
CA PHE A 58 -3.14 8.88 -2.54
C PHE A 58 -2.29 8.79 -3.83
N ILE A 59 -1.95 9.95 -4.41
CA ILE A 59 -1.26 10.06 -5.71
C ILE A 59 0.11 9.36 -5.73
N LYS A 60 0.81 9.32 -4.58
CA LYS A 60 2.14 8.67 -4.47
C LYS A 60 2.07 7.16 -4.23
N ALA A 61 0.88 6.58 -4.09
CA ALA A 61 0.74 5.16 -3.82
C ALA A 61 1.01 4.32 -5.08
N ASN A 62 1.76 3.23 -4.92
CA ASN A 62 2.00 2.29 -6.00
C ASN A 62 0.87 1.25 -6.09
N LYS A 63 0.61 0.67 -7.27
CA LYS A 63 -0.42 -0.37 -7.48
C LYS A 63 -0.27 -1.56 -6.54
N HIS A 64 0.95 -1.97 -6.24
CA HIS A 64 1.22 -3.06 -5.29
C HIS A 64 0.80 -2.70 -3.86
N GLN A 65 1.07 -1.47 -3.43
CA GLN A 65 0.67 -0.98 -2.11
C GLN A 65 -0.85 -0.84 -2.00
N ILE A 66 -1.51 -0.41 -3.09
CA ILE A 66 -2.97 -0.33 -3.17
C ILE A 66 -3.56 -1.73 -3.07
N LYS A 67 -3.06 -2.70 -3.85
CA LYS A 67 -3.48 -4.10 -3.78
C LYS A 67 -3.30 -4.69 -2.38
N GLN A 68 -2.19 -4.39 -1.71
CA GLN A 68 -1.95 -4.85 -0.35
C GLN A 68 -2.89 -4.17 0.66
N ALA A 69 -3.02 -2.84 0.60
CA ALA A 69 -3.89 -2.08 1.48
C ALA A 69 -5.36 -2.46 1.30
N VAL A 70 -5.81 -2.73 0.06
CA VAL A 70 -7.15 -3.26 -0.20
C VAL A 70 -7.24 -4.68 0.34
N LYS A 71 -6.28 -5.57 0.06
CA LYS A 71 -6.30 -6.95 0.60
C LYS A 71 -6.39 -6.98 2.12
N GLU A 72 -5.64 -6.13 2.82
CA GLU A 72 -5.63 -6.01 4.28
C GLU A 72 -6.86 -5.29 4.84
N LYS A 73 -7.37 -4.25 4.16
CA LYS A 73 -8.66 -3.62 4.49
C LYS A 73 -9.89 -4.37 3.98
N GLN A 74 -9.68 -5.50 3.30
CA GLN A 74 -10.57 -6.43 2.56
C GLN A 74 -10.53 -6.38 1.01
N ALA A 75 -9.85 -7.42 0.49
CA ALA A 75 -9.88 -8.10 -0.82
C ALA A 75 -10.09 -7.32 -2.15
N CYS A 76 -9.14 -7.54 -3.08
CA CYS A 76 -9.25 -7.62 -4.56
C CYS A 76 -8.88 -6.39 -5.44
N VAL A 77 -8.17 -6.43 -6.58
CA VAL A 77 -7.80 -7.43 -7.63
C VAL A 77 -8.87 -8.47 -7.85
N PRO A 78 -9.56 -8.47 -9.01
CA PRO A 78 -10.89 -9.07 -9.21
C PRO A 78 -11.34 -10.01 -8.10
N LEU A 79 -12.39 -9.63 -7.35
CA LEU A 79 -13.01 -10.52 -6.36
C LEU A 79 -13.12 -11.88 -7.02
N ALA A 80 -12.46 -12.88 -6.44
CA ALA A 80 -12.65 -14.25 -6.90
C ALA A 80 -14.16 -14.45 -6.97
N PRO A 81 -14.71 -15.13 -7.99
CA PRO A 81 -16.13 -15.15 -8.32
C PRO A 81 -17.06 -15.66 -7.19
N HIS A 82 -16.48 -16.05 -6.06
CA HIS A 82 -17.13 -16.48 -4.84
C HIS A 82 -17.40 -15.34 -3.83
N TYR A 83 -16.89 -14.12 -4.02
CA TYR A 83 -17.14 -12.99 -3.13
C TYR A 83 -17.91 -11.88 -3.84
N ASP A 84 -19.09 -11.54 -3.32
CA ASP A 84 -19.94 -10.47 -3.84
C ASP A 84 -19.47 -9.09 -3.38
N ALA A 85 -19.33 -8.14 -4.32
CA ALA A 85 -18.92 -6.76 -3.98
C ALA A 85 -19.97 -6.02 -3.12
N LEU A 86 -21.24 -6.43 -3.17
CA LEU A 86 -22.32 -5.89 -2.34
C LEU A 86 -22.10 -6.18 -0.85
N ASP A 87 -21.73 -7.42 -0.51
CA ASP A 87 -21.48 -7.83 0.88
C ASP A 87 -20.29 -7.06 1.46
N VAL A 88 -19.25 -6.86 0.65
CA VAL A 88 -18.09 -6.04 1.01
C VAL A 88 -18.50 -4.56 1.21
N ALA A 89 -19.35 -4.01 0.34
CA ALA A 89 -19.82 -2.63 0.45
C ALA A 89 -20.66 -2.39 1.73
N ASN A 90 -21.53 -3.34 2.10
CA ASN A 90 -22.31 -3.31 3.34
C ASN A 90 -21.40 -3.37 4.57
N LYS A 91 -20.36 -4.22 4.53
CA LYS A 91 -19.38 -4.36 5.62
C LYS A 91 -18.50 -3.11 5.82
N ILE A 92 -18.24 -2.38 4.75
CA ILE A 92 -17.52 -1.10 4.78
C ILE A 92 -18.46 0.05 5.19
N GLY A 93 -19.78 -0.13 5.10
CA GLY A 93 -20.78 0.91 5.39
C GLY A 93 -20.93 1.93 4.28
N ILE A 94 -20.81 1.50 3.01
CA ILE A 94 -20.95 2.35 1.81
C ILE A 94 -22.43 2.44 1.38
N ILE A 95 -23.22 1.43 1.72
CA ILE A 95 -24.63 1.24 1.37
C ILE A 95 -25.46 1.25 2.66
#